data_AF-A0A2E3V9X0-F1
#
_entry.id   AF-A0A2E3V9X0-F1
#
_cell.length_a   1.000
_cell.length_b   1.000
_cell.length_c   1.000
_cell.angle_alpha   90.00
_cell.angle_beta   90.00
_cell.angle_gamma   90.00
#
_symmetry.space_group_name_H-M   'P 1'
#
loop_
_entity.id
_entity.type
_entity.pdbx_description
1 polymer ?
#
loop_
_entity_poly.entity_id
_entity_poly.type
_entity_poly.pdbx_seq_one_letter_code
_entity_poly.pdbx_strand_id
1 'polypeptide(L)'
;MSIKKVIIEILADKALLNPYDICMTDSLVDLGIDSMGIVEFLFSVEEQLNVDFDINLNLETSKDFGLITVDEIISSFERIINEKDLDRN
;
A
#
# COMPACT_ATOMS: atom_id res chain seq x y z
N MET A 1 -4.19 2.09 15.11
CA MET A 1 -4.38 2.85 13.86
C MET A 1 -5.00 1.92 12.83
N SER A 2 -5.88 2.41 11.95
CA SER A 2 -6.43 1.58 10.87
C SER A 2 -5.45 1.54 9.71
N ILE A 3 -5.18 0.35 9.16
CA ILE A 3 -4.26 0.12 8.02
C ILE A 3 -4.63 1.03 6.84
N LYS A 4 -5.92 1.10 6.52
CA LYS A 4 -6.48 2.04 5.54
C LYS A 4 -6.02 3.49 5.73
N LYS A 5 -6.02 3.98 6.98
CA LYS A 5 -5.67 5.38 7.26
C LYS A 5 -4.20 5.63 6.96
N VAL A 6 -3.33 4.73 7.41
CA VAL A 6 -1.88 4.79 7.15
C VAL A 6 -1.60 4.79 5.66
N ILE A 7 -2.25 3.89 4.90
CA ILE A 7 -2.09 3.79 3.45
C ILE A 7 -2.52 5.08 2.75
N ILE A 8 -3.69 5.63 3.08
CA ILE A 8 -4.18 6.87 2.48
C ILE A 8 -3.27 8.05 2.82
N GLU A 9 -2.77 8.16 4.05
CA GLU A 9 -1.84 9.23 4.44
C GLU A 9 -0.53 9.17 3.66
N ILE A 10 0.05 7.98 3.48
CA ILE A 10 1.30 7.80 2.73
C ILE A 10 1.07 8.05 1.23
N LEU A 11 -0.02 7.54 0.66
CA LEU A 11 -0.36 7.79 -0.76
C LEU A 11 -0.57 9.28 -1.03
N ALA A 12 -1.25 9.99 -0.13
CA ALA A 12 -1.45 11.43 -0.23
C ALA A 12 -0.14 12.21 -0.21
N ASP A 13 0.78 11.83 0.68
CA ASP A 13 2.11 12.42 0.76
C ASP A 13 2.91 12.18 -0.54
N LYS A 14 2.91 10.94 -1.05
CA LYS A 14 3.62 10.56 -2.27
C LYS A 14 3.03 11.17 -3.53
N ALA A 15 1.71 11.31 -3.61
CA ALA A 15 1.00 11.93 -4.72
C ALA A 15 0.96 13.47 -4.63
N LEU A 16 1.43 14.06 -3.53
CA LEU A 16 1.28 15.49 -3.21
C LEU A 16 -0.19 15.95 -3.25
N LEU A 17 -1.10 15.06 -2.84
CA LEU A 17 -2.54 15.26 -2.79
C LEU A 17 -3.03 15.34 -1.35
N ASN A 18 -4.30 15.73 -1.18
CA ASN A 18 -4.96 15.60 0.11
C ASN A 18 -5.47 14.16 0.30
N PRO A 19 -5.42 13.59 1.52
CA PRO A 19 -5.96 12.26 1.79
C PRO A 19 -7.48 12.15 1.55
N TYR A 20 -8.18 13.29 1.48
CA TYR A 20 -9.60 13.37 1.13
C TYR A 20 -9.87 13.34 -0.38
N ASP A 21 -8.83 13.57 -1.19
CA ASP A 21 -8.92 13.59 -2.66
C ASP A 21 -8.69 12.21 -3.27
N ILE A 22 -8.17 11.27 -2.47
CA ILE A 22 -7.89 9.89 -2.89
C ILE A 22 -9.16 9.05 -2.78
N CYS A 23 -9.59 8.46 -3.90
CA CYS A 23 -10.63 7.47 -3.93
C CYS A 23 -10.06 6.04 -3.88
N MET A 24 -10.82 5.13 -3.29
CA MET A 24 -10.46 3.70 -3.21
C MET A 24 -10.33 3.04 -4.59
N THR A 25 -11.06 3.57 -5.57
CA THR A 25 -11.07 3.09 -6.95
C THR A 25 -9.92 3.64 -7.78
N ASP A 26 -9.17 4.61 -7.27
CA ASP A 26 -8.03 5.17 -7.98
C ASP A 26 -6.89 4.17 -8.02
N SER A 27 -6.18 4.14 -9.14
CA SER A 27 -4.95 3.36 -9.29
C SER A 27 -3.76 4.21 -8.87
N LEU A 28 -2.67 3.56 -8.44
CA LEU A 28 -1.41 4.24 -8.12
C LEU A 28 -0.93 5.15 -9.27
N VAL A 29 -1.08 4.70 -10.52
CA VAL A 29 -0.72 5.47 -11.72
C VAL A 29 -1.62 6.69 -11.91
N ASP A 30 -2.90 6.59 -11.57
CA ASP A 30 -3.85 7.71 -11.68
C ASP A 30 -3.51 8.81 -10.67
N LEU A 31 -3.07 8.41 -9.47
CA LEU A 31 -2.51 9.29 -8.45
C LEU A 31 -1.13 9.86 -8.80
N GLY A 32 -0.56 9.51 -9.95
CA GLY A 32 0.77 9.96 -10.38
C GLY A 32 1.92 9.28 -9.64
N ILE A 33 1.68 8.11 -9.03
CA ILE A 33 2.71 7.32 -8.37
C ILE A 33 3.34 6.35 -9.36
N ASP A 34 4.59 6.63 -9.72
CA ASP A 34 5.42 5.79 -10.55
C ASP A 34 6.02 4.59 -9.79
N SER A 35 6.68 3.69 -10.53
CA SER A 35 7.36 2.51 -9.97
C SER A 35 8.33 2.82 -8.83
N MET A 36 9.03 3.97 -8.86
CA MET A 36 9.90 4.41 -7.76
C MET A 36 9.10 4.86 -6.54
N GLY A 37 7.99 5.57 -6.75
CA GLY A 37 7.08 5.99 -5.68
C GLY A 37 6.40 4.80 -5.00
N ILE A 38 6.12 3.72 -5.72
CA ILE A 38 5.59 2.47 -5.18
C ILE A 38 6.58 1.82 -4.21
N VAL A 39 7.86 1.76 -4.58
CA VAL A 39 8.91 1.19 -3.71
C VAL A 39 9.02 1.99 -2.41
N GLU A 40 9.01 3.32 -2.51
CA GLU A 40 9.04 4.19 -1.32
C GLU A 40 7.76 4.10 -0.48
N PHE A 41 6.61 3.96 -1.12
CA PHE A 41 5.33 3.73 -0.46
C PHE A 41 5.37 2.44 0.36
N LEU A 42 5.78 1.33 -0.26
CA LEU A 42 5.87 0.03 0.42
C LEU A 42 6.76 0.12 1.66
N PHE A 43 7.95 0.69 1.51
CA PHE A 43 8.90 0.84 2.62
C PHE A 43 8.35 1.72 3.76
N SER A 44 7.65 2.81 3.41
CA SER A 44 6.98 3.67 4.40
C SER A 44 5.88 2.92 5.15
N VAL A 45 5.12 2.07 4.46
CA VAL A 45 4.06 1.28 5.09
C VAL A 45 4.66 0.18 5.99
N GLU A 46 5.73 -0.49 5.56
CA GLU A 46 6.48 -1.47 6.38
C GLU A 46 6.96 -0.86 7.68
N GLU A 47 7.54 0.34 7.61
CA GLU A 47 8.03 1.06 8.78
C GLU A 47 6.88 1.46 9.73
N GLN A 48 5.76 1.97 9.19
CA GLN A 48 4.62 2.42 10.00
C GLN A 48 3.84 1.26 10.64
N LEU A 49 3.72 0.14 9.94
CA LEU A 49 2.97 -1.03 10.41
C LEU A 49 3.89 -2.05 11.11
N ASN A 50 5.20 -1.80 11.12
CA ASN A 50 6.23 -2.66 11.70
C ASN A 50 6.09 -4.11 11.21
N VAL A 51 5.80 -4.25 9.91
CA VAL A 51 5.61 -5.52 9.20
C VAL A 51 6.66 -5.60 8.09
N ASP A 52 7.22 -6.80 7.91
CA ASP A 52 8.13 -7.06 6.80
C ASP A 52 7.31 -7.69 5.68
N PHE A 53 7.08 -6.95 4.61
CA PHE A 53 6.56 -7.53 3.38
C PHE A 53 7.76 -8.16 2.70
N ASP A 54 7.95 -9.46 2.91
CA ASP A 54 8.86 -10.25 2.07
C ASP A 54 8.57 -9.86 0.63
N ILE A 55 9.53 -9.19 -0.03
CA ILE A 55 9.38 -8.65 -1.39
C ILE A 55 9.07 -9.78 -2.40
N ASN A 56 9.18 -11.03 -1.93
CA ASN A 56 8.83 -12.29 -2.57
C ASN A 56 7.35 -12.72 -2.40
N LEU A 57 6.47 -11.87 -1.85
CA LEU A 57 5.03 -12.12 -1.62
C LEU A 57 4.22 -12.21 -2.92
N ASN A 58 4.68 -12.92 -3.96
CA ASN A 58 3.92 -13.20 -5.20
C ASN A 58 3.28 -11.98 -5.90
N LEU A 59 3.60 -10.76 -5.46
CA LEU A 59 3.38 -9.49 -6.13
C LEU A 59 4.50 -9.38 -7.15
N GLU A 60 4.53 -10.36 -8.05
CA GLU A 60 5.48 -10.40 -9.13
C GLU A 60 5.23 -9.16 -9.97
N THR A 61 6.16 -8.23 -9.83
CA THR A 61 6.40 -7.05 -10.64
C THR A 61 5.57 -5.80 -10.32
N SER A 62 6.29 -4.68 -10.35
CA SER A 62 5.80 -3.30 -10.48
C SER A 62 4.78 -3.08 -11.62
N LYS A 63 4.49 -4.12 -12.42
CA LYS A 63 3.52 -4.13 -13.51
C LYS A 63 2.09 -4.31 -13.01
N ASP A 64 1.87 -5.11 -11.98
CA ASP A 64 0.55 -5.29 -11.38
C ASP A 64 0.20 -4.13 -10.44
N PHE A 65 1.20 -3.55 -9.75
CA PHE A 65 0.97 -2.37 -8.90
C PHE A 65 0.44 -1.15 -9.66
N GLY A 66 0.77 -0.99 -10.94
CA GLY A 66 0.20 0.09 -11.75
C GLY A 66 -1.27 -0.11 -12.11
N LEU A 67 -1.80 -1.32 -11.92
CA LEU A 67 -3.15 -1.74 -12.29
C LEU A 67 -4.05 -2.00 -11.06
N ILE A 68 -3.46 -2.21 -9.88
CA ILE A 68 -4.23 -2.33 -8.64
C ILE A 68 -4.74 -0.97 -8.16
N THR A 69 -5.92 -1.01 -7.55
CA THR A 69 -6.54 0.17 -6.94
C THR A 69 -6.16 0.29 -5.47
N VAL A 70 -6.38 1.48 -4.89
CA VAL A 70 -6.15 1.73 -3.46
C VAL A 70 -6.91 0.72 -2.58
N ASP A 71 -8.12 0.31 -2.97
CA ASP A 71 -8.90 -0.72 -2.27
C ASP A 71 -8.20 -2.08 -2.22
N GLU A 72 -7.66 -2.53 -3.36
CA GLU A 72 -6.97 -3.82 -3.45
C GLU A 72 -5.66 -3.83 -2.65
N ILE A 73 -4.96 -2.69 -2.63
CA ILE A 73 -3.78 -2.51 -1.78
C ILE A 73 -4.19 -2.65 -0.32
N ILE A 74 -5.18 -1.88 0.13
CA ILE A 74 -5.63 -1.94 1.54
C ILE A 74 -6.04 -3.37 1.91
N SER A 75 -6.85 -4.01 1.08
CA SER A 75 -7.32 -5.39 1.31
C SER A 75 -6.17 -6.40 1.37
N SER A 76 -5.18 -6.27 0.50
CA SER A 76 -4.00 -7.13 0.48
C SER A 76 -3.16 -6.95 1.76
N PHE A 77 -2.93 -5.72 2.18
CA PHE A 77 -2.19 -5.40 3.39
C PHE A 77 -2.95 -5.85 4.65
N GLU A 78 -4.26 -5.60 4.71
CA GLU A 78 -5.10 -6.09 5.81
C GLU A 78 -5.05 -7.61 5.92
N ARG A 79 -5.09 -8.32 4.80
CA ARG A 79 -4.95 -9.77 4.79
C ARG A 79 -3.59 -10.23 5.30
N ILE A 80 -2.49 -9.65 4.82
CA ILE A 80 -1.13 -10.05 5.22
C ILE A 80 -0.90 -9.79 6.71
N ILE A 81 -1.36 -8.64 7.21
CA ILE A 81 -1.19 -8.27 8.63
C ILE A 81 -2.02 -9.19 9.51
N ASN A 82 -3.26 -9.49 9.11
CA ASN A 82 -4.12 -10.42 9.84
C ASN A 82 -3.55 -11.86 9.81
N GLU A 83 -2.98 -12.29 8.67
CA GLU A 83 -2.33 -13.59 8.52
C GLU A 83 -1.02 -13.68 9.35
N LYS A 84 -0.19 -12.62 9.37
CA LYS A 84 1.02 -12.58 10.22
C LYS A 84 0.71 -12.48 11.72
N ASP A 85 -0.42 -11.88 12.12
CA ASP A 85 -0.86 -11.88 13.52
C ASP A 85 -1.25 -13.30 13.99
N LEU A 86 -1.80 -14.12 13.08
CA LEU A 86 -2.17 -15.52 13.35
C LEU A 86 -0.97 -16.47 13.53
N ASP A 87 0.20 -16.19 12.96
CA ASP A 87 1.42 -17.01 13.14
C ASP A 87 2.20 -16.68 14.43
N ARG A 88 1.79 -15.65 15.17
CA ARG A 88 2.43 -15.18 16.40
C ARG A 88 1.83 -15.74 17.71
N ASN A 89 0.86 -16.65 17.63
CA ASN A 89 0.21 -17.27 18.80
C ASN A 89 0.34 -18.80 18.80
#